data_AF-A0A3N5WZ59-F1
#
_entry.id   AF-A0A3N5WZ59-F1
#
_cell.length_a   1.000
_cell.length_b   1.000
_cell.length_c   1.000
_cell.angle_alpha   90.00
_cell.angle_beta   90.00
_cell.angle_gamma   90.00
#
_symmetry.space_group_name_H-M   'P 1'
#
loop_
_entity.id
_entity.type
_entity.pdbx_description
1 polymer ?
#
loop_
_entity_poly.entity_id
_entity_poly.type
_entity_poly.pdbx_seq_one_letter_code
_entity_poly.pdbx_strand_id
1 'polypeptide(L)'
;MMNVATPWMRTVARWLIAREAAAGYPPEAKAQAAFRVCEKLRHYLSTFAGVAGFRSLLSRALILAKAEVSWLSAVEVKADGSLAELGSLATQHDRDEAEKGGVVLLAQLLGLLVTFIGVALTLRLVQDVWPDVPSDLMDPGKEKKQ
;
A
#
# COMPACT_ATOMS: atom_id res chain seq x y z
N MET A 1 21.65 3.59 1.38
CA MET A 1 20.28 3.77 1.92
C MET A 1 19.36 4.13 0.78
N MET A 2 18.76 3.14 0.12
CA MET A 2 17.82 3.35 -0.98
C MET A 2 16.51 2.68 -0.57
N ASN A 3 15.54 3.49 -0.14
CA ASN A 3 14.16 3.06 0.12
C ASN A 3 13.41 2.92 -1.21
N VAL A 4 13.96 2.14 -2.14
CA VAL A 4 13.19 1.58 -3.24
C VAL A 4 12.35 0.51 -2.58
N ALA A 5 11.03 0.62 -2.67
CA ALA A 5 10.09 -0.42 -2.28
C ALA A 5 10.73 -1.80 -2.52
N THR A 6 11.22 -2.45 -1.46
CA THR A 6 12.00 -3.68 -1.61
C THR A 6 11.14 -4.69 -2.36
N PRO A 7 11.71 -5.57 -3.20
CA PRO A 7 10.93 -6.52 -3.99
C PRO A 7 9.93 -7.29 -3.11
N TRP A 8 10.37 -7.60 -1.89
CA TRP A 8 9.56 -7.92 -0.73
C TRP A 8 8.27 -7.10 -0.52
N MET A 9 8.37 -5.79 -0.26
CA MET A 9 7.21 -4.92 0.00
C MET A 9 6.24 -4.85 -1.18
N ARG A 10 6.75 -4.95 -2.40
CA ARG A 10 5.90 -5.05 -3.60
C ARG A 10 5.14 -6.37 -3.64
N THR A 11 5.76 -7.46 -3.20
CA THR A 11 5.10 -8.78 -3.12
C THR A 11 4.00 -8.77 -2.06
N VAL A 12 4.27 -8.22 -0.87
CA VAL A 12 3.24 -8.03 0.19
C VAL A 12 2.10 -7.14 -0.31
N ALA A 13 2.42 -5.98 -0.92
CA ALA A 13 1.42 -5.07 -1.48
C ALA A 13 0.54 -5.73 -2.53
N ARG A 14 1.12 -6.52 -3.45
CA ARG A 14 0.38 -7.26 -4.48
C ARG A 14 -0.55 -8.31 -3.87
N TRP A 15 -0.09 -9.05 -2.85
CA TRP A 15 -0.93 -10.02 -2.15
C TRP A 15 -2.11 -9.35 -1.46
N LEU A 16 -1.89 -8.21 -0.78
CA LEU A 16 -2.95 -7.45 -0.13
C LEU A 16 -4.00 -6.96 -1.13
N ILE A 17 -3.55 -6.41 -2.27
CA ILE A 17 -4.43 -6.00 -3.37
C ILE A 17 -5.21 -7.20 -3.92
N ALA A 18 -4.54 -8.32 -4.21
CA ALA A 18 -5.17 -9.51 -4.76
C ALA A 18 -6.23 -10.08 -3.80
N ARG A 19 -5.97 -10.07 -2.49
CA ARG A 19 -6.93 -10.52 -1.48
C ARG A 19 -8.16 -9.62 -1.39
N GLU A 20 -7.98 -8.30 -1.37
CA GLU A 20 -9.12 -7.37 -1.38
C GLU A 20 -9.92 -7.44 -2.70
N ALA A 21 -9.24 -7.71 -3.83
CA ALA A 21 -9.87 -7.96 -5.12
C ALA A 21 -10.62 -9.31 -5.18
N ALA A 22 -10.20 -10.30 -4.41
CA ALA A 22 -10.82 -11.62 -4.32
C ALA A 22 -12.04 -11.68 -3.38
N ALA A 23 -12.29 -10.64 -2.58
CA ALA A 23 -13.38 -10.56 -1.61
C ALA A 23 -14.80 -10.43 -2.23
N GLY A 24 -15.00 -10.92 -3.46
CA GLY A 24 -16.32 -11.04 -4.11
C GLY A 24 -16.85 -9.76 -4.76
N TYR A 25 -16.00 -8.76 -4.99
CA TYR A 25 -16.41 -7.47 -5.54
C TYR A 25 -16.41 -7.42 -7.07
N PRO A 26 -17.27 -6.58 -7.69
CA PRO A 26 -17.33 -6.43 -9.14
C PRO A 26 -15.97 -5.97 -9.74
N PRO A 27 -15.72 -6.23 -11.04
CA PRO A 27 -14.44 -5.91 -11.69
C PRO A 27 -14.00 -4.45 -11.53
N GLU A 28 -14.93 -3.48 -11.52
CA GLU A 28 -14.62 -2.06 -11.28
C GLU A 28 -14.08 -1.80 -9.86
N ALA A 29 -14.47 -2.61 -8.89
CA ALA A 29 -14.01 -2.51 -7.51
C ALA A 29 -12.61 -3.12 -7.30
N LYS A 30 -12.11 -3.95 -8.24
CA LYS A 30 -10.74 -4.48 -8.19
C LYS A 30 -9.70 -3.37 -8.38
N ALA A 31 -9.99 -2.37 -9.21
CA ALA A 31 -9.15 -1.17 -9.35
C ALA A 31 -9.07 -0.34 -8.05
N GLN A 32 -10.04 -0.51 -7.14
CA GLN A 32 -10.09 0.14 -5.84
C GLN A 32 -9.50 -0.71 -4.71
N ALA A 33 -8.99 -1.92 -4.99
CA ALA A 33 -8.43 -2.79 -3.97
C ALA A 33 -7.28 -2.11 -3.22
N ALA A 34 -6.40 -1.37 -3.91
CA ALA A 34 -5.35 -0.58 -3.28
C ALA A 34 -5.89 0.50 -2.34
N PHE A 35 -6.98 1.17 -2.73
CA PHE A 35 -7.64 2.19 -1.89
C PHE A 35 -8.22 1.58 -0.61
N ARG A 36 -8.79 0.38 -0.70
CA ARG A 36 -9.34 -0.33 0.47
C ARG A 36 -8.24 -0.76 1.44
N VAL A 37 -7.10 -1.22 0.92
CA VAL A 37 -5.92 -1.48 1.76
C VAL A 37 -5.47 -0.20 2.46
N CYS A 38 -5.39 0.93 1.74
CA CYS A 38 -5.07 2.24 2.34
C CYS A 38 -6.07 2.67 3.41
N GLU A 39 -7.38 2.51 3.20
CA GLU A 39 -8.41 2.86 4.19
C GLU A 39 -8.38 1.95 5.42
N LYS A 40 -8.15 0.65 5.24
CA LYS A 40 -7.96 -0.27 6.38
C LYS A 40 -6.73 0.10 7.20
N LEU A 41 -5.61 0.41 6.53
CA LEU A 41 -4.41 0.91 7.18
C LEU A 41 -4.66 2.27 7.84
N ARG A 42 -5.47 3.14 7.25
CA ARG A 42 -5.83 4.44 7.83
C ARG A 42 -6.48 4.28 9.19
N HIS A 43 -7.46 3.38 9.32
CA HIS A 43 -8.16 3.18 10.60
C HIS A 43 -7.19 2.76 11.71
N TYR A 44 -6.33 1.79 11.42
CA TYR A 44 -5.33 1.27 12.36
C TYR A 44 -4.21 2.28 12.67
N LEU A 45 -3.62 2.88 11.65
CA LEU A 45 -2.54 3.85 11.80
C LEU A 45 -3.02 5.17 12.38
N SER A 46 -4.27 5.56 12.16
CA SER A 46 -4.86 6.73 12.83
C SER A 46 -5.10 6.45 14.31
N THR A 47 -5.39 5.21 14.69
CA THR A 47 -5.48 4.80 16.09
C THR A 47 -4.10 4.80 16.76
N PHE A 48 -3.06 4.37 16.04
CA PHE A 48 -1.70 4.28 16.56
C PHE A 48 -0.94 5.62 16.59
N ALA A 49 -1.00 6.40 15.51
CA ALA A 49 -0.19 7.60 15.28
C ALA A 49 -1.02 8.88 15.05
N GLY A 50 -2.35 8.78 15.11
CA GLY A 50 -3.25 9.88 14.78
C GLY A 50 -3.42 10.09 13.27
N VAL A 51 -4.49 10.79 12.89
CA VAL A 51 -4.82 11.10 11.49
C VAL A 51 -3.70 11.90 10.81
N ALA A 52 -3.07 12.82 11.54
CA ALA A 52 -1.94 13.62 11.03
C ALA A 52 -0.69 12.76 10.75
N GLY A 53 -0.44 11.74 11.59
CA GLY A 53 0.67 10.80 11.42
C GLY A 53 0.47 9.94 10.17
N PHE A 54 -0.72 9.35 10.02
CA PHE A 54 -1.06 8.59 8.81
C PHE A 54 -0.98 9.45 7.55
N ARG A 55 -1.55 10.67 7.56
CA ARG A 55 -1.50 11.60 6.44
C ARG A 55 -0.06 11.89 6.02
N SER A 56 0.82 12.18 6.97
CA SER A 56 2.23 12.49 6.70
C SER A 56 2.96 11.31 6.06
N LEU A 57 2.72 10.10 6.56
CA LEU A 57 3.26 8.86 5.99
C LEU A 57 2.75 8.62 4.58
N LEU A 58 1.45 8.73 4.36
CA LEU A 58 0.82 8.51 3.07
C LEU A 58 1.26 9.56 2.04
N SER A 59 1.36 10.83 2.44
CA SER A 59 1.90 11.89 1.57
C SER A 59 3.34 11.60 1.17
N ARG A 60 4.17 11.12 2.10
CA ARG A 60 5.56 10.76 1.78
C ARG A 60 5.64 9.54 0.85
N ALA A 61 4.82 8.51 1.11
CA ALA A 61 4.72 7.33 0.25
C ALA A 61 4.28 7.71 -1.16
N LEU A 62 3.31 8.62 -1.27
CA LEU A 62 2.82 9.10 -2.55
C LEU A 62 3.89 9.90 -3.31
N ILE A 63 4.67 10.76 -2.65
CA ILE A 63 5.80 11.45 -3.29
C ILE A 63 6.80 10.45 -3.88
N LEU A 64 7.10 9.36 -3.15
CA LEU A 64 8.00 8.31 -3.65
C LEU A 64 7.37 7.54 -4.82
N ALA A 65 6.08 7.21 -4.72
CA ALA A 65 5.36 6.51 -5.78
C ALA A 65 5.25 7.34 -7.06
N LYS A 66 5.06 8.66 -6.95
CA LYS A 66 5.07 9.60 -8.08
C LYS A 66 6.39 9.60 -8.84
N ALA A 67 7.51 9.31 -8.18
CA ALA A 67 8.82 9.20 -8.83
C ALA A 67 8.97 7.91 -9.65
N GLU A 68 8.19 6.86 -9.35
CA GLU A 68 8.21 5.58 -10.05
C GLU A 68 7.09 5.46 -11.10
N VAL A 69 5.95 6.10 -10.86
CA VAL A 69 4.73 5.99 -11.69
C VAL A 69 4.17 7.38 -11.96
N SER A 70 4.39 7.86 -13.17
CA SER A 70 4.13 9.25 -13.58
C SER A 70 2.67 9.67 -13.45
N TRP A 71 1.72 8.77 -13.70
CA TRP A 71 0.28 9.10 -13.64
C TRP A 71 -0.22 9.33 -12.21
N LEU A 72 0.49 8.81 -11.19
CA LEU A 72 0.18 9.10 -9.79
C LEU A 72 0.40 10.57 -9.44
N SER A 73 1.05 11.36 -10.30
CA SER A 73 1.28 12.79 -10.08
C SER A 73 0.00 13.59 -9.86
N ALA A 74 -1.11 13.18 -10.48
CA ALA A 74 -2.43 13.77 -10.29
C ALA A 74 -3.13 13.34 -8.98
N VAL A 75 -2.65 12.29 -8.30
CA VAL A 75 -3.22 11.84 -7.03
C VAL A 75 -2.79 12.77 -5.90
N GLU A 76 -3.71 13.09 -4.99
CA GLU A 76 -3.45 13.89 -3.80
C GLU A 76 -3.97 13.23 -2.51
N VAL A 77 -3.31 13.52 -1.39
CA VAL A 77 -3.77 13.10 -0.05
C VAL A 77 -4.60 14.21 0.57
N LYS A 78 -5.88 13.95 0.82
CA LYS A 78 -6.80 14.89 1.48
C LYS A 78 -6.46 15.08 2.96
N ALA A 79 -7.06 16.12 3.56
CA ALA A 79 -6.85 16.46 4.97
C ALA A 79 -7.26 15.35 5.94
N ASP A 80 -8.21 14.49 5.55
CA ASP A 80 -8.67 13.33 6.31
C ASP A 80 -7.80 12.07 6.12
N GLY A 81 -6.74 12.16 5.31
CA GLY A 81 -5.86 11.05 4.96
C GLY A 81 -6.37 10.19 3.81
N SER A 82 -7.51 10.49 3.19
CA SER A 82 -8.00 9.75 2.03
C SER A 82 -7.26 10.16 0.74
N LEU A 83 -7.20 9.27 -0.24
CA LEU A 83 -6.59 9.55 -1.55
C LEU A 83 -7.66 10.13 -2.49
N ALA A 84 -7.50 11.39 -2.86
CA ALA A 84 -8.28 12.01 -3.92
C ALA A 84 -7.88 11.44 -5.28
N GLU A 85 -8.87 11.26 -6.15
CA GLU A 85 -8.69 10.97 -7.58
C GLU A 85 -8.02 9.62 -7.92
N LEU A 86 -7.41 8.91 -6.95
CA LEU A 86 -6.78 7.62 -7.20
C LEU A 86 -7.76 6.60 -7.80
N GLY A 87 -8.98 6.49 -7.27
CA GLY A 87 -9.99 5.57 -7.79
C GLY A 87 -10.46 5.94 -9.21
N SER A 88 -10.64 7.23 -9.47
CA SER A 88 -11.07 7.74 -10.78
C SER A 88 -9.96 7.62 -11.84
N LEU A 89 -8.72 7.93 -11.48
CA LEU A 89 -7.56 7.81 -12.36
C LEU A 89 -7.21 6.34 -12.63
N ALA A 90 -7.37 5.46 -11.63
CA ALA A 90 -7.21 4.02 -11.80
C ALA A 90 -8.25 3.42 -12.77
N THR A 91 -9.47 3.97 -12.83
CA THR A 91 -10.48 3.55 -13.83
C THR A 91 -10.24 4.12 -15.23
N GLN A 92 -9.44 5.19 -15.36
CA GLN A 92 -9.08 5.79 -16.65
C GLN A 92 -7.85 5.15 -17.30
N HIS A 93 -6.99 4.51 -16.50
CA HIS A 93 -5.81 3.81 -16.99
C HIS A 93 -6.09 2.33 -17.19
N ASP A 94 -5.24 1.67 -17.98
CA ASP A 94 -5.25 0.21 -18.09
C ASP A 94 -5.16 -0.45 -16.72
N ARG A 95 -5.84 -1.60 -16.60
CA ARG A 95 -5.89 -2.37 -15.34
C ARG A 95 -4.50 -2.64 -14.78
N ASP A 96 -3.54 -2.98 -15.64
CA ASP A 96 -2.18 -3.30 -15.24
C ASP A 96 -1.43 -2.07 -14.70
N GLU A 97 -1.65 -0.89 -15.30
CA GLU A 97 -0.97 0.34 -14.88
C GLU A 97 -1.61 0.93 -13.60
N ALA A 98 -2.93 0.76 -13.45
CA ALA A 98 -3.67 1.05 -12.23
C ALA A 98 -3.21 0.15 -11.07
N GLU A 99 -3.10 -1.16 -11.30
CA GLU A 99 -2.59 -2.12 -10.31
C GLU A 99 -1.14 -1.78 -9.92
N LYS A 100 -0.28 -1.51 -10.90
CA LYS A 100 1.11 -1.13 -10.67
C LYS A 100 1.22 0.14 -9.80
N GLY A 101 0.43 1.18 -10.08
CA GLY A 101 0.42 2.39 -9.26
C GLY A 101 -0.02 2.11 -7.82
N GLY A 102 -1.05 1.27 -7.64
CA GLY A 102 -1.49 0.82 -6.31
C GLY A 102 -0.43 0.02 -5.56
N VAL A 103 0.23 -0.94 -6.23
CA VAL A 103 1.31 -1.76 -5.67
C VAL A 103 2.48 -0.88 -5.24
N VAL A 104 2.93 0.05 -6.09
CA VAL A 104 4.04 0.94 -5.77
C VAL A 104 3.71 1.84 -4.59
N LEU A 105 2.51 2.44 -4.56
CA LEU A 105 2.07 3.29 -3.45
C LEU A 105 2.05 2.53 -2.12
N LEU A 106 1.42 1.36 -2.09
CA LEU A 106 1.35 0.53 -0.90
C LEU A 106 2.73 0.03 -0.47
N ALA A 107 3.58 -0.37 -1.41
CA ALA A 107 4.91 -0.85 -1.09
C ALA A 107 5.79 0.27 -0.49
N GLN A 108 5.65 1.51 -0.99
CA GLN A 108 6.32 2.67 -0.40
C GLN A 108 5.78 3.00 0.99
N LEU A 109 4.47 2.88 1.22
CA LEU A 109 3.86 3.07 2.55
C LEU A 109 4.36 2.03 3.55
N LEU A 110 4.36 0.74 3.18
CA LEU A 110 4.86 -0.35 4.01
C LEU A 110 6.37 -0.21 4.28
N GLY A 111 7.15 0.22 3.28
CA GLY A 111 8.58 0.51 3.45
C GLY A 111 8.84 1.64 4.46
N LEU A 112 8.02 2.68 4.44
CA LEU A 112 8.09 3.74 5.46
C LEU A 112 7.74 3.21 6.85
N LEU A 113 6.68 2.40 6.99
CA LEU A 113 6.35 1.77 8.28
C LEU A 113 7.52 0.95 8.81
N VAL A 114 8.12 0.10 7.98
CA VAL A 114 9.32 -0.65 8.38
C VAL A 114 10.47 0.26 8.79
N THR A 115 10.63 1.40 8.14
CA THR A 115 11.68 2.37 8.49
C THR A 115 11.41 3.07 9.82
N PHE A 116 10.14 3.38 10.14
CA PHE A 116 9.76 4.13 11.35
C PHE A 116 9.56 3.26 12.58
N ILE A 117 8.84 2.14 12.44
CA ILE A 117 8.45 1.26 13.55
C ILE A 117 9.17 -0.11 13.50
N GLY A 118 9.95 -0.37 12.45
CA GLY A 118 10.66 -1.64 12.28
C GLY A 118 9.81 -2.72 11.59
N VAL A 119 10.51 -3.76 11.11
CA VAL A 119 9.90 -4.91 10.42
C VAL A 119 8.88 -5.59 11.33
N ALA A 120 9.26 -6.00 12.54
CA ALA A 120 8.41 -6.79 13.43
C ALA A 120 7.05 -6.13 13.73
N LEU A 121 7.03 -4.82 14.01
CA LEU A 121 5.77 -4.10 14.27
C LEU A 121 4.93 -3.93 13.01
N THR A 122 5.56 -3.69 11.86
CA THR A 122 4.84 -3.60 10.59
C THR A 122 4.19 -4.93 10.23
N LEU A 123 4.90 -6.05 10.43
CA LEU A 123 4.32 -7.38 10.18
C LEU A 123 3.16 -7.68 11.12
N ARG A 124 3.31 -7.36 12.41
CA ARG A 124 2.24 -7.54 13.39
C ARG A 124 1.00 -6.71 13.05
N LEU A 125 1.20 -5.47 12.59
CA LEU A 125 0.10 -4.62 12.13
C LEU A 125 -0.61 -5.22 10.92
N VAL A 126 0.14 -5.69 9.92
CA VAL A 126 -0.47 -6.33 8.73
C VAL A 126 -1.19 -7.63 9.12
N GLN A 127 -0.64 -8.44 10.04
CA GLN A 127 -1.30 -9.65 10.55
C GLN A 127 -2.56 -9.34 11.35
N ASP A 128 -2.58 -8.25 12.12
CA ASP A 128 -3.76 -7.85 12.90
C ASP A 128 -4.91 -7.43 11.98
N VAL A 129 -4.60 -6.74 10.87
CA VAL A 129 -5.59 -6.31 9.88
C VAL A 129 -5.97 -7.43 8.90
N TRP A 130 -5.01 -8.28 8.53
CA TRP A 130 -5.16 -9.41 7.61
C TRP A 130 -4.57 -10.68 8.25
N PRO A 131 -5.34 -11.41 9.08
CA PRO A 131 -4.86 -12.60 9.77
C PRO A 131 -4.49 -13.75 8.82
N ASP A 132 -5.00 -13.71 7.59
CA ASP A 132 -4.73 -14.71 6.55
C ASP A 132 -3.40 -14.48 5.81
N VAL A 133 -2.62 -13.47 6.17
CA VAL A 133 -1.33 -13.22 5.50
C VAL A 133 -0.36 -14.37 5.82
N PRO A 134 0.21 -15.04 4.81
CA PRO A 134 1.17 -16.11 5.05
C PRO A 134 2.39 -15.55 5.79
N SER A 135 2.79 -16.20 6.89
CA SER A 135 3.98 -15.79 7.64
C SER A 135 5.27 -15.86 6.79
N ASP A 136 5.30 -16.75 5.79
CA ASP A 136 6.41 -16.86 4.83
C ASP A 136 6.47 -15.68 3.85
N LEU A 137 5.33 -15.04 3.55
CA LEU A 137 5.26 -13.77 2.83
C LEU A 137 5.68 -12.59 3.71
N MET A 138 5.94 -12.85 4.99
CA MET A 138 6.30 -11.89 6.02
C MET A 138 7.76 -12.07 6.54
N ASP A 139 8.51 -13.06 6.01
CA ASP A 139 9.95 -13.26 6.21
C ASP A 139 10.87 -12.73 5.06
N PRO A 140 11.58 -11.59 5.22
CA PRO A 140 12.50 -11.05 4.22
C PRO A 140 13.74 -11.95 3.98
N GLY A 141 13.97 -12.97 4.81
CA GLY A 141 15.08 -13.90 4.72
C GLY A 141 14.99 -14.92 3.57
N LYS A 142 13.86 -15.00 2.87
CA LYS A 142 13.63 -15.96 1.77
C LYS A 142 14.03 -15.47 0.39
N GLU A 143 14.36 -14.18 0.22
CA GLU A 143 14.78 -13.60 -1.08
C GLU A 143 16.21 -14.01 -1.54
N LYS A 144 16.75 -15.12 -1.02
CA LYS A 144 18.01 -15.74 -1.46
C LYS A 144 17.82 -17.21 -1.84
N LYS A 145 17.39 -17.44 -3.08
CA LYS A 145 17.87 -18.49 -4.00
C LYS A 145 16.87 -18.60 -5.15
N GLN A 146 17.11 -17.89 -6.24
CA GLN A 146 16.92 -18.47 -7.57
C GLN A 146 17.90 -17.86 -8.55
#